data_AF-A0A7H9HX50-F1
#
_entry.id   AF-A0A7H9HX50-F1
#
_cell.length_a   1.000
_cell.length_b   1.000
_cell.length_c   1.000
_cell.angle_alpha   90.00
_cell.angle_beta   90.00
_cell.angle_gamma   90.00
#
_symmetry.space_group_name_H-M   'P 1'
#
loop_
_entity.id
_entity.type
_entity.pdbx_description
1 polymer ?
#
loop_
_entity_poly.entity_id
_entity_poly.type
_entity_poly.pdbx_seq_one_letter_code
_entity_poly.pdbx_strand_id
1 'polypeptide(L)'
;MARQNFLGLVVSQGKMQKTVKVRVETKVFNKRINKELFHRKDYLVHDEGEISREGDLVRIEATRPLSKCKFFAIAEIIKNKGQQFALYESQARVTVAQEEAERTREFLQRRADRAANGDRVLLRDIRTIQDALAQGKSAEELSEIKERYGIKEFSPETIRQLLQLDVSKLECSVEQQFANIERVRNRVKELVADDDRACQFLRDNGVKDPELLKKNVRKNIVRKHVLQEL
;
A
#
# COMPACT_ATOMS: atom_id res chain seq x y z
N MET A 1 -18.89 44.62 18.08
CA MET A 1 -17.75 44.37 18.98
C MET A 1 -17.02 43.12 18.52
N ALA A 2 -15.69 43.10 18.61
CA ALA A 2 -14.91 41.90 18.30
C ALA A 2 -15.15 40.80 19.36
N ARG A 3 -15.28 39.54 18.92
CA ARG A 3 -15.40 38.37 19.80
C ARG A 3 -14.02 37.81 20.13
N GLN A 4 -13.81 37.36 21.37
CA GLN A 4 -12.60 36.62 21.74
C GLN A 4 -12.63 35.26 21.04
N ASN A 5 -11.56 34.91 20.33
CA ASN A 5 -11.44 33.67 19.59
C ASN A 5 -10.27 32.85 20.09
N PHE A 6 -10.42 31.53 20.09
CA PHE A 6 -9.33 30.60 20.34
C PHE A 6 -9.34 29.49 19.30
N LEU A 7 -8.16 28.94 19.03
CA LEU A 7 -7.99 27.73 18.25
C LEU A 7 -7.73 26.58 19.23
N GLY A 8 -8.48 25.49 19.07
CA GLY A 8 -8.39 24.36 19.98
C GLY A 8 -8.69 23.03 19.31
N LEU A 9 -8.39 21.96 20.03
CA LEU A 9 -8.64 20.58 19.60
C LEU A 9 -9.78 20.00 20.42
N VAL A 10 -10.74 19.35 19.75
CA VAL A 10 -11.86 18.68 20.41
C VAL A 10 -11.37 17.40 21.08
N VAL A 11 -11.41 17.36 22.42
CA VAL A 11 -10.90 16.23 23.21
C VAL A 11 -11.98 15.21 23.49
N SER A 12 -13.21 15.64 23.74
CA SER A 12 -14.32 14.71 23.98
C SER A 12 -15.62 15.22 23.37
N GLN A 13 -16.33 14.32 22.70
CA GLN A 13 -17.64 14.57 22.10
C GLN A 13 -18.58 13.38 22.38
N GLY A 14 -19.90 13.60 22.33
CA GLY A 14 -20.91 12.56 22.58
C GLY A 14 -21.18 12.24 24.06
N LYS A 15 -20.40 12.81 24.99
CA LYS A 15 -20.63 12.66 26.45
C LYS A 15 -21.70 13.60 27.00
N MET A 16 -21.92 14.75 26.35
CA MET A 16 -22.92 15.75 26.72
C MET A 16 -23.67 16.19 25.45
N GLN A 17 -24.97 16.45 25.57
CA GLN A 17 -25.78 16.90 24.44
C GLN A 17 -25.38 18.32 24.03
N LYS A 18 -25.25 18.56 22.71
CA LYS A 18 -24.92 19.87 22.11
C LYS A 18 -23.71 20.58 22.74
N THR A 19 -22.78 19.82 23.33
CA THR A 19 -21.66 20.34 24.09
C THR A 19 -20.43 19.47 23.89
N VAL A 20 -19.32 20.11 23.53
CA VAL A 20 -18.03 19.43 23.37
C VAL A 20 -16.99 20.01 24.31
N LYS A 21 -15.98 19.20 24.65
CA LYS A 21 -14.81 19.68 25.41
C LYS A 21 -13.69 20.00 24.43
N VAL A 22 -13.28 21.26 24.38
CA VAL A 22 -12.20 21.74 23.52
C VAL A 22 -11.00 22.13 24.36
N ARG A 23 -9.83 21.58 24.04
CA ARG A 23 -8.55 21.98 24.63
C ARG A 23 -7.95 23.12 23.83
N VAL A 24 -7.71 24.24 24.49
CA VAL A 24 -7.00 25.38 23.94
C VAL A 24 -5.61 25.42 24.53
N GLU A 25 -4.62 25.69 23.67
CA GLU A 25 -3.23 25.88 24.07
C GLU A 25 -2.86 27.35 23.83
N THR A 26 -2.31 28.01 24.84
CA THR A 26 -1.85 29.40 24.77
C THR A 26 -0.41 29.47 25.23
N LYS A 27 0.41 30.25 24.54
CA LYS A 27 1.79 30.47 24.95
C LYS A 27 1.84 31.46 26.11
N VAL A 28 2.53 31.08 27.18
CA VAL A 28 2.72 31.90 28.38
C VAL A 28 4.19 31.89 28.74
N PHE A 29 4.77 33.07 28.96
CA PHE A 29 6.15 33.20 29.39
C PHE A 29 6.25 33.00 30.91
N ASN A 30 7.00 31.98 31.34
CA ASN A 30 7.27 31.76 32.76
C ASN A 30 8.55 32.48 33.17
N LYS A 31 8.41 33.59 33.93
CA LYS A 31 9.53 34.43 34.39
C LYS A 31 10.55 33.66 35.24
N ARG A 32 10.13 32.69 36.04
CA ARG A 32 11.03 31.92 36.93
C ARG A 32 11.93 30.99 36.14
N ILE A 33 11.41 30.36 35.10
CA ILE A 33 12.14 29.42 34.24
C ILE A 33 12.81 30.16 33.06
N ASN A 34 12.40 31.40 32.79
CA ASN A 34 12.83 32.21 31.65
C ASN A 34 12.61 31.50 30.31
N LYS A 35 11.45 30.83 30.17
CA LYS A 35 11.07 30.06 28.98
C LYS A 35 9.59 30.25 28.66
N GLU A 36 9.27 30.35 27.37
CA GLU A 36 7.90 30.32 26.87
C GLU A 36 7.37 28.87 26.87
N LEU A 37 6.22 28.66 27.51
CA LEU A 37 5.60 27.34 27.65
C LEU A 37 4.14 27.37 27.18
N PHE A 38 3.64 26.23 26.74
CA PHE A 38 2.23 26.08 26.39
C PHE A 38 1.41 25.81 27.64
N HIS A 39 0.49 26.72 27.96
CA HIS A 39 -0.54 26.51 28.96
C HIS A 39 -1.80 25.97 28.28
N ARG A 40 -2.25 24.79 28.72
CA ARG A 40 -3.45 24.14 28.21
C ARG A 40 -4.64 24.38 29.13
N LYS A 41 -5.80 24.70 28.56
CA LYS A 41 -7.06 24.82 29.29
C LYS A 41 -8.20 24.22 28.47
N ASP A 42 -9.00 23.41 29.14
CA ASP A 42 -10.15 22.74 28.53
C ASP A 42 -11.41 23.58 28.78
N TYR A 43 -12.16 23.86 27.73
CA TYR A 43 -13.40 24.63 27.75
C TYR A 43 -14.58 23.74 27.37
N LEU A 44 -15.74 24.00 27.99
CA LEU A 44 -17.01 23.46 27.52
C LEU A 44 -17.57 24.41 26.47
N VAL A 45 -17.75 23.90 25.26
CA VAL A 45 -18.08 24.68 24.07
C VAL A 45 -19.39 24.20 23.48
N HIS A 46 -20.20 25.14 23.01
CA HIS A 46 -21.47 24.87 22.35
C HIS A 46 -21.27 24.38 20.93
N ASP A 47 -21.94 23.28 20.60
CA ASP A 47 -22.04 22.76 19.25
C ASP A 47 -23.51 22.43 19.00
N GLU A 48 -24.23 23.29 18.27
CA GLU A 48 -25.66 23.10 18.01
C GLU A 48 -25.93 22.00 17.00
N GLY A 49 -25.06 21.87 16.01
CA GLY A 49 -25.20 20.91 14.92
C GLY A 49 -24.59 19.54 15.22
N GLU A 50 -23.94 19.38 16.38
CA GLU A 50 -23.20 18.17 16.77
C GLU A 50 -22.24 17.69 15.66
N ILE A 51 -21.64 18.66 14.97
CA ILE A 51 -20.84 18.43 13.76
C ILE A 51 -19.44 17.97 14.15
N SER A 52 -18.90 18.52 15.23
CA SER A 52 -17.51 18.26 15.62
C SER A 52 -17.36 16.87 16.22
N ARG A 53 -16.22 16.21 16.01
CA ARG A 53 -15.87 14.95 16.66
C ARG A 53 -14.51 15.03 17.35
N GLU A 54 -14.21 14.03 18.16
CA GLU A 54 -12.93 13.92 18.86
C GLU A 54 -11.76 13.93 17.87
N GLY A 55 -10.79 14.82 18.07
CA GLY A 55 -9.63 15.00 17.19
C GLY A 55 -9.75 16.13 16.17
N ASP A 56 -10.90 16.80 16.04
CA ASP A 56 -11.06 17.95 15.16
C ASP A 56 -10.38 19.20 15.71
N LEU A 57 -9.83 20.02 14.80
CA LEU A 57 -9.29 21.34 15.11
C LEU A 57 -10.36 22.38 14.83
N VAL A 58 -10.75 23.14 15.86
CA VAL A 58 -11.87 24.07 15.80
C VAL A 58 -11.46 25.47 16.23
N ARG A 59 -12.08 26.48 15.61
CA ARG A 59 -12.08 27.85 16.09
C ARG A 59 -13.30 28.04 16.98
N ILE A 60 -13.06 28.43 18.23
CA ILE A 60 -14.12 28.72 19.19
C ILE A 60 -14.19 30.22 19.41
N GLU A 61 -15.41 30.75 19.56
CA GLU A 61 -15.66 32.17 19.80
C GLU A 61 -16.44 32.38 21.09
N ALA A 62 -16.19 33.51 21.75
CA ALA A 62 -16.91 33.90 22.95
C ALA A 62 -18.37 34.26 22.61
N THR A 63 -19.28 33.83 23.48
CA THR A 63 -20.73 34.00 23.37
C THR A 63 -21.30 34.49 24.70
N ARG A 64 -22.62 34.77 24.74
CA ARG A 64 -23.32 34.96 26.00
C ARG A 64 -23.18 33.69 26.88
N PRO A 65 -23.26 33.78 28.21
CA PRO A 65 -23.33 32.58 29.04
C PRO A 65 -24.51 31.71 28.60
N LEU A 66 -24.21 30.51 28.10
CA LEU A 66 -25.21 29.53 27.68
C LEU A 66 -25.56 28.56 28.83
N SER A 67 -24.61 28.35 29.74
CA SER A 67 -24.75 27.57 30.97
C SER A 67 -23.70 28.01 31.99
N LYS A 68 -23.71 27.43 33.20
CA LYS A 68 -22.82 27.77 34.33
C LYS A 68 -21.34 27.82 33.94
N CYS A 69 -20.89 26.91 33.07
CA CYS A 69 -19.48 26.78 32.68
C CYS A 69 -19.26 26.90 31.16
N LYS A 70 -20.26 27.37 30.40
CA LYS A 70 -20.28 27.32 28.93
C LYS A 70 -20.47 28.73 28.37
N PHE A 71 -19.37 29.31 27.91
CA PHE A 71 -19.29 30.70 27.43
C PHE A 71 -18.77 30.81 25.99
N PHE A 72 -18.46 29.67 25.35
CA PHE A 72 -17.89 29.62 24.00
C PHE A 72 -18.78 28.76 23.11
N ALA A 73 -18.80 29.07 21.81
CA ALA A 73 -19.40 28.24 20.76
C ALA A 73 -18.37 27.93 19.67
N ILE A 74 -18.57 26.83 18.95
CA ILE A 74 -17.75 26.50 17.78
C ILE A 74 -18.17 27.44 16.65
N ALA A 75 -17.23 28.24 16.17
CA ALA A 75 -17.45 29.09 15.01
C ALA A 75 -17.15 28.35 13.70
N GLU A 76 -16.13 27.50 13.70
CA GLU A 76 -15.61 26.88 12.48
C GLU A 76 -14.78 25.63 12.79
N ILE A 77 -14.90 24.61 11.94
CA ILE A 77 -14.01 23.44 11.93
C ILE A 77 -12.89 23.72 10.94
N ILE A 78 -11.68 23.95 11.43
CA ILE A 78 -10.49 24.27 10.62
C ILE A 78 -9.93 22.99 9.98
N LYS A 79 -9.86 21.90 10.76
CA LYS A 79 -9.39 20.59 10.26
C LYS A 79 -10.27 19.49 10.81
N ASN A 80 -10.84 18.72 9.89
CA ASN A 80 -11.72 17.60 10.18
C ASN A 80 -10.92 16.28 10.11
N LYS A 81 -10.60 15.71 11.27
CA LYS A 81 -9.88 14.42 11.40
C LYS A 81 -10.75 13.39 12.11
N GLY A 82 -11.50 13.81 13.11
CA GLY A 82 -12.32 12.94 13.95
C GLY A 82 -13.46 12.26 13.18
N GLN A 83 -14.10 12.96 12.22
CA GLN A 83 -15.18 12.36 11.43
C GLN A 83 -14.70 11.22 10.54
N GLN A 84 -13.46 11.31 10.04
CA GLN A 84 -12.87 10.31 9.16
C GLN A 84 -12.69 8.96 9.89
N PHE A 85 -12.32 8.98 11.17
CA PHE A 85 -12.04 7.77 11.93
C PHE A 85 -13.25 6.83 12.04
N ALA A 86 -14.45 7.38 12.27
CA ALA A 86 -15.66 6.54 12.37
C ALA A 86 -16.05 5.90 11.02
N LEU A 87 -15.87 6.63 9.92
CA LEU A 87 -16.11 6.09 8.58
C LEU A 87 -15.15 4.92 8.32
N TYR A 88 -13.86 5.13 8.57
CA TYR A 88 -12.84 4.10 8.37
C TYR A 88 -13.04 2.88 9.26
N GLU A 89 -13.45 3.05 10.52
CA GLU A 89 -13.74 1.92 11.40
C GLU A 89 -14.88 1.05 10.85
N SER A 90 -15.96 1.66 10.37
CA SER A 90 -17.09 0.94 9.79
C SER A 90 -16.71 0.20 8.51
N GLN A 91 -15.94 0.85 7.63
CA GLN A 91 -15.46 0.26 6.38
C GLN A 91 -14.50 -0.90 6.66
N ALA A 92 -13.54 -0.71 7.57
CA ALA A 92 -12.57 -1.73 7.94
C ALA A 92 -13.24 -3.00 8.50
N ARG A 93 -14.29 -2.85 9.32
CA ARG A 93 -15.06 -4.01 9.81
C ARG A 93 -15.70 -4.81 8.69
N VAL A 94 -16.28 -4.13 7.71
CA VAL A 94 -16.93 -4.78 6.56
C VAL A 94 -15.89 -5.49 5.69
N THR A 95 -14.77 -4.82 5.38
CA THR A 95 -13.73 -5.39 4.52
C THR A 95 -13.05 -6.60 5.17
N VAL A 96 -12.71 -6.51 6.46
CA VAL A 96 -12.09 -7.62 7.20
C VAL A 96 -13.01 -8.83 7.25
N ALA A 97 -14.31 -8.62 7.53
CA ALA A 97 -15.27 -9.72 7.58
C ALA A 97 -15.43 -10.42 6.21
N GLN A 98 -15.42 -9.66 5.11
CA GLN A 98 -15.47 -10.22 3.77
C GLN A 98 -14.20 -11.01 3.43
N GLU A 99 -13.02 -10.45 3.72
CA GLU A 99 -11.73 -11.10 3.50
C GLU A 99 -11.57 -12.39 4.32
N GLU A 100 -11.98 -12.38 5.59
CA GLU A 100 -11.98 -13.55 6.46
C GLU A 100 -12.91 -14.65 5.94
N ALA A 101 -14.08 -14.28 5.43
CA ALA A 101 -15.03 -15.23 4.83
C ALA A 101 -14.47 -15.86 3.56
N GLU A 102 -13.83 -15.08 2.70
CA GLU A 102 -13.16 -15.58 1.49
C GLU A 102 -12.02 -16.53 1.82
N ARG A 103 -11.13 -16.14 2.75
CA ARG A 103 -10.03 -17.01 3.22
C ARG A 103 -10.54 -18.30 3.83
N THR A 104 -11.64 -18.25 4.59
CA THR A 104 -12.27 -19.44 5.17
C THR A 104 -12.82 -20.36 4.07
N ARG A 105 -13.49 -19.81 3.06
CA ARG A 105 -13.97 -20.59 1.91
C ARG A 105 -12.83 -21.25 1.15
N GLU A 106 -11.77 -20.48 0.86
CA GLU A 106 -10.58 -20.99 0.18
C GLU A 106 -9.92 -22.11 1.00
N PHE A 107 -9.80 -21.94 2.32
CA PHE A 107 -9.27 -22.97 3.21
C PHE A 107 -10.12 -24.26 3.18
N LEU A 108 -11.44 -24.14 3.24
CA LEU A 108 -12.36 -25.28 3.14
C LEU A 108 -12.26 -25.97 1.78
N GLN A 109 -12.14 -25.21 0.68
CA GLN A 109 -11.92 -25.76 -0.66
C GLN A 109 -10.59 -26.53 -0.72
N ARG A 110 -9.47 -25.91 -0.33
CA ARG A 110 -8.16 -26.58 -0.28
C ARG A 110 -8.18 -27.83 0.59
N ARG A 111 -8.91 -27.81 1.71
CA ARG A 111 -9.08 -28.98 2.59
C ARG A 111 -9.90 -30.07 1.91
N ALA A 112 -10.98 -29.72 1.23
CA ALA A 112 -11.80 -30.65 0.45
C ALA A 112 -10.98 -31.27 -0.71
N ASP A 113 -10.22 -30.46 -1.43
CA ASP A 113 -9.33 -30.90 -2.52
C ASP A 113 -8.25 -31.85 -2.00
N ARG A 114 -7.66 -31.56 -0.83
CA ARG A 114 -6.69 -32.47 -0.20
C ARG A 114 -7.35 -33.78 0.25
N ALA A 115 -8.55 -33.73 0.81
CA ALA A 115 -9.29 -34.92 1.20
C ALA A 115 -9.68 -35.78 -0.02
N ALA A 116 -10.12 -35.16 -1.13
CA ALA A 116 -10.45 -35.83 -2.38
C ALA A 116 -9.21 -36.47 -3.04
N ASN A 117 -8.06 -35.80 -2.98
CA ASN A 117 -6.81 -36.31 -3.54
C ASN A 117 -6.17 -37.43 -2.70
N GLY A 118 -6.52 -37.58 -1.41
CA GLY A 118 -6.08 -38.68 -0.53
C GLY A 118 -4.54 -38.88 -0.43
N ASP A 119 -4.10 -40.04 0.06
CA ASP A 119 -2.69 -40.47 0.13
C ASP A 119 -2.09 -40.82 -1.26
N ARG A 120 -2.61 -40.25 -2.35
CA ARG A 120 -2.16 -40.55 -3.72
C ARG A 120 -0.84 -39.86 -4.00
N VAL A 121 0.19 -40.67 -4.22
CA VAL A 121 1.58 -40.22 -4.38
C VAL A 121 1.87 -39.93 -5.87
N LEU A 122 2.16 -38.67 -6.20
CA LEU A 122 2.56 -38.22 -7.55
C LEU A 122 3.69 -39.06 -8.17
N LEU A 123 4.63 -39.57 -7.34
CA LEU A 123 5.71 -40.44 -7.81
C LEU A 123 5.22 -41.79 -8.37
N ARG A 124 4.09 -42.33 -7.86
CA ARG A 124 3.49 -43.54 -8.42
C ARG A 124 2.93 -43.26 -9.81
N ASP A 125 2.23 -42.13 -9.96
CA ASP A 125 1.63 -41.72 -11.23
C ASP A 125 2.72 -41.47 -12.31
N ILE A 126 3.83 -40.84 -11.94
CA ILE A 126 4.99 -40.66 -12.83
C ILE A 126 5.58 -42.00 -13.28
N ARG A 127 5.72 -42.96 -12.36
CA ARG A 127 6.22 -44.30 -12.69
C ARG A 127 5.28 -44.99 -13.68
N THR A 128 3.97 -44.91 -13.47
CA THR A 128 2.99 -45.48 -14.42
C THR A 128 3.05 -44.79 -15.79
N ILE A 129 3.24 -43.47 -15.85
CA ILE A 129 3.43 -42.74 -17.11
C ILE A 129 4.70 -43.21 -17.83
N GLN A 130 5.82 -43.35 -17.09
CA GLN A 130 7.09 -43.80 -17.63
C GLN A 130 6.99 -45.23 -18.19
N ASP A 131 6.38 -46.15 -17.44
CA ASP A 131 6.18 -47.54 -17.85
C ASP A 131 5.26 -47.61 -19.09
N ALA A 132 4.20 -46.78 -19.15
CA ALA A 132 3.29 -46.72 -20.29
C ALA A 132 3.98 -46.16 -21.56
N LEU A 133 4.81 -45.13 -21.42
CA LEU A 133 5.63 -44.59 -22.52
C LEU A 133 6.63 -45.63 -23.04
N ALA A 134 7.26 -46.40 -22.14
CA ALA A 134 8.22 -47.44 -22.52
C ALA A 134 7.55 -48.64 -23.22
N GLN A 135 6.32 -48.98 -22.82
CA GLN A 135 5.57 -50.13 -23.36
C GLN A 135 4.68 -49.77 -24.56
N GLY A 136 4.54 -48.47 -24.90
CA GLY A 136 3.69 -48.00 -26.00
C GLY A 136 2.19 -48.27 -25.79
N LYS A 137 1.73 -48.37 -24.54
CA LYS A 137 0.35 -48.73 -24.18
C LYS A 137 -0.66 -47.59 -24.41
N SER A 138 -1.92 -47.97 -24.62
CA SER A 138 -3.05 -47.13 -25.07
C SER A 138 -3.57 -46.13 -24.02
N ALA A 139 -4.20 -45.08 -24.54
CA ALA A 139 -4.61 -43.86 -23.85
C ALA A 139 -5.68 -44.01 -22.73
N GLU A 140 -6.30 -45.19 -22.59
CA GLU A 140 -7.44 -45.42 -21.69
C GLU A 140 -7.01 -45.47 -20.21
N GLU A 141 -5.92 -46.20 -19.90
CA GLU A 141 -5.34 -46.30 -18.54
C GLU A 141 -4.77 -44.97 -18.04
N LEU A 142 -4.54 -44.04 -18.96
CA LEU A 142 -3.89 -42.76 -18.74
C LEU A 142 -4.89 -41.60 -18.68
N SER A 143 -6.17 -41.83 -18.97
CA SER A 143 -7.23 -40.81 -19.02
C SER A 143 -7.46 -40.14 -17.67
N GLU A 144 -7.56 -40.91 -16.59
CA GLU A 144 -7.69 -40.40 -15.21
C GLU A 144 -6.51 -39.51 -14.81
N ILE A 145 -5.29 -39.90 -15.22
CA ILE A 145 -4.07 -39.14 -14.94
C ILE A 145 -4.05 -37.85 -15.79
N LYS A 146 -4.51 -37.89 -17.04
CA LYS A 146 -4.64 -36.69 -17.89
C LYS A 146 -5.62 -35.68 -17.31
N GLU A 147 -6.79 -36.12 -16.89
CA GLU A 147 -7.82 -35.24 -16.30
C GLU A 147 -7.33 -34.62 -15.00
N ARG A 148 -6.66 -35.41 -14.15
CA ARG A 148 -6.14 -34.94 -12.85
C ARG A 148 -5.13 -33.80 -12.98
N TYR A 149 -4.24 -33.89 -13.97
CA TYR A 149 -3.19 -32.90 -14.18
C TYR A 149 -3.50 -31.91 -15.33
N GLY A 150 -4.65 -32.05 -15.98
CA GLY A 150 -5.08 -31.19 -17.10
C GLY A 150 -4.21 -31.29 -18.35
N ILE A 151 -3.60 -32.45 -18.62
CA ILE A 151 -2.66 -32.64 -19.75
C ILE A 151 -3.38 -33.24 -20.95
N LYS A 152 -3.19 -32.65 -22.14
CA LYS A 152 -3.76 -33.15 -23.39
C LYS A 152 -3.02 -34.40 -23.92
N GLU A 153 -1.69 -34.39 -23.88
CA GLU A 153 -0.82 -35.47 -24.40
C GLU A 153 0.38 -35.73 -23.49
N PHE A 154 0.76 -37.00 -23.29
CA PHE A 154 1.96 -37.35 -22.52
C PHE A 154 3.19 -37.32 -23.43
N SER A 155 3.75 -36.13 -23.61
CA SER A 155 5.06 -35.90 -24.22
C SER A 155 6.15 -35.82 -23.13
N PRO A 156 7.42 -36.19 -23.42
CA PRO A 156 8.54 -35.91 -22.53
C PRO A 156 8.59 -34.46 -22.03
N GLU A 157 8.11 -33.51 -22.83
CA GLU A 157 8.01 -32.08 -22.48
C GLU A 157 6.93 -31.81 -21.43
N THR A 158 5.77 -32.45 -21.54
CA THR A 158 4.68 -32.32 -20.56
C THR A 158 5.03 -32.93 -19.20
N ILE A 159 5.87 -33.97 -19.17
CA ILE A 159 6.37 -34.54 -17.91
C ILE A 159 7.33 -33.57 -17.23
N ARG A 160 8.20 -32.89 -17.99
CA ARG A 160 9.04 -31.80 -17.46
C ARG A 160 8.21 -30.65 -16.94
N GLN A 161 7.09 -30.34 -17.59
CA GLN A 161 6.15 -29.31 -17.15
C GLN A 161 5.47 -29.68 -15.82
N LEU A 162 5.11 -30.96 -15.60
CA LEU A 162 4.56 -31.43 -14.32
C LEU A 162 5.53 -31.31 -13.15
N LEU A 163 6.81 -31.58 -13.42
CA LEU A 163 7.88 -31.52 -12.43
C LEU A 163 8.52 -30.12 -12.34
N GLN A 164 7.96 -29.13 -13.02
CA GLN A 164 8.53 -27.80 -13.04
C GLN A 164 8.34 -27.15 -11.67
N LEU A 165 9.46 -26.97 -10.95
CA LEU A 165 9.48 -26.30 -9.67
C LEU A 165 9.40 -24.79 -9.86
N ASP A 166 8.65 -24.13 -8.98
CA ASP A 166 8.59 -22.66 -8.95
C ASP A 166 9.97 -22.04 -8.67
N VAL A 167 10.86 -22.76 -8.00
CA VAL A 167 12.24 -22.35 -7.75
C VAL A 167 13.02 -22.12 -9.06
N SER A 168 12.87 -23.01 -10.05
CA SER A 168 13.57 -22.86 -11.34
C SER A 168 12.99 -21.69 -12.16
N LYS A 169 11.68 -21.46 -12.07
CA LYS A 169 11.05 -20.26 -12.67
C LYS A 169 11.54 -18.98 -12.01
N LEU A 170 11.64 -18.98 -10.67
CA LEU A 170 12.15 -17.86 -9.91
C LEU A 170 13.63 -17.59 -10.23
N GLU A 171 14.45 -18.63 -10.34
CA GLU A 171 15.85 -18.53 -10.75
C GLU A 171 15.99 -17.82 -12.10
N CYS A 172 15.25 -18.27 -13.12
CA CYS A 172 15.25 -17.61 -14.43
C CYS A 172 14.77 -16.16 -14.36
N SER A 173 13.74 -15.86 -13.56
CA SER A 173 13.28 -14.48 -13.36
C SER A 173 14.33 -13.60 -12.68
N VAL A 174 15.07 -14.15 -11.72
CA VAL A 174 16.15 -13.45 -11.02
C VAL A 174 17.32 -13.20 -11.96
N GLU A 175 17.72 -14.18 -12.76
CA GLU A 175 18.76 -14.04 -13.79
C GLU A 175 18.39 -12.95 -14.81
N GLN A 176 17.13 -12.91 -15.27
CA GLN A 176 16.64 -11.87 -16.16
C GLN A 176 16.72 -10.48 -15.49
N GLN A 177 16.34 -10.36 -14.21
CA GLN A 177 16.46 -9.12 -13.46
C GLN A 177 17.93 -8.68 -13.32
N PHE A 178 18.83 -9.62 -13.00
CA PHE A 178 20.27 -9.34 -12.94
C PHE A 178 20.81 -8.87 -14.29
N ALA A 179 20.48 -9.56 -15.38
CA ALA A 179 20.89 -9.17 -16.73
C ALA A 179 20.39 -7.75 -17.09
N ASN A 180 19.15 -7.40 -16.72
CA ASN A 180 18.62 -6.07 -16.95
C ASN A 180 19.35 -4.99 -16.14
N ILE A 181 19.65 -5.27 -14.86
CA ILE A 181 20.43 -4.38 -14.00
C ILE A 181 21.84 -4.17 -14.57
N GLU A 182 22.50 -5.23 -15.01
CA GLU A 182 23.84 -5.15 -15.61
C GLU A 182 23.84 -4.37 -16.93
N ARG A 183 22.85 -4.61 -17.80
CA ARG A 183 22.67 -3.85 -19.05
C ARG A 183 22.56 -2.35 -18.77
N VAL A 184 21.67 -1.94 -17.86
CA VAL A 184 21.52 -0.52 -17.49
C VAL A 184 22.78 0.03 -16.87
N ARG A 185 23.40 -0.70 -15.94
CA ARG A 185 24.62 -0.24 -15.25
C ARG A 185 25.76 -0.03 -16.24
N ASN A 186 25.98 -0.97 -17.14
CA ASN A 186 27.03 -0.90 -18.15
C ASN A 186 26.76 0.25 -19.13
N ARG A 187 25.50 0.39 -19.59
CA ARG A 187 25.09 1.47 -20.48
C ARG A 187 25.24 2.86 -19.87
N VAL A 188 24.81 3.03 -18.61
CA VAL A 188 25.00 4.29 -17.87
C VAL A 188 26.49 4.55 -17.63
N LYS A 189 27.29 3.54 -17.30
CA LYS A 189 28.74 3.71 -17.09
C LYS A 189 29.44 4.17 -18.38
N GLU A 190 29.09 3.58 -19.51
CA GLU A 190 29.56 3.98 -20.85
C GLU A 190 29.20 5.45 -21.14
N LEU A 191 27.91 5.81 -21.01
CA LEU A 191 27.43 7.18 -21.30
C LEU A 191 27.92 8.23 -20.29
N VAL A 192 28.33 7.84 -19.08
CA VAL A 192 28.90 8.76 -18.08
C VAL A 192 30.42 8.94 -18.24
N ALA A 193 31.10 8.01 -18.91
CA ALA A 193 32.53 8.10 -19.19
C ALA A 193 32.83 9.14 -20.28
N ASP A 194 32.00 9.18 -21.33
CA ASP A 194 32.17 10.06 -22.49
C ASP A 194 31.09 11.14 -22.56
N ASP A 195 31.45 12.38 -22.20
CA ASP A 195 30.50 13.51 -22.13
C ASP A 195 29.89 13.85 -23.52
N ASP A 196 30.63 13.65 -24.62
CA ASP A 196 30.13 13.89 -25.99
C ASP A 196 29.09 12.85 -26.43
N ARG A 197 29.34 11.57 -26.13
CA ARG A 197 28.38 10.48 -26.40
C ARG A 197 27.11 10.66 -25.57
N ALA A 198 27.23 11.13 -24.33
CA ALA A 198 26.09 11.49 -23.51
C ALA A 198 25.24 12.60 -24.16
N CYS A 199 25.89 13.63 -24.70
CA CYS A 199 25.19 14.73 -25.38
C CYS A 199 24.50 14.28 -26.67
N GLN A 200 25.14 13.42 -27.47
CA GLN A 200 24.54 12.83 -28.68
C GLN A 200 23.33 11.96 -28.32
N PHE A 201 23.47 11.05 -27.37
CA PHE A 201 22.39 10.20 -26.88
C PHE A 201 21.19 11.00 -26.36
N LEU A 202 21.44 12.13 -25.69
CA LEU A 202 20.37 13.02 -25.24
C LEU A 202 19.70 13.79 -26.39
N ARG A 203 20.43 14.15 -27.44
CA ARG A 203 19.86 14.76 -28.66
C ARG A 203 18.96 13.77 -29.39
N ASP A 204 19.40 12.52 -29.53
CA ASP A 204 18.64 11.44 -30.17
C ASP A 204 17.33 11.17 -29.43
N ASN A 205 17.36 11.28 -28.10
CA ASN A 205 16.18 11.16 -27.22
C ASN A 205 15.38 12.48 -27.07
N GLY A 206 15.67 13.52 -27.85
CA GLY A 206 14.85 14.73 -27.97
C GLY A 206 15.13 15.85 -26.96
N VAL A 207 16.25 15.82 -26.23
CA VAL A 207 16.64 16.88 -25.29
C VAL A 207 17.30 18.04 -26.04
N LYS A 208 16.67 19.23 -26.01
CA LYS A 208 17.22 20.47 -26.58
C LYS A 208 18.42 20.95 -25.76
N ASP A 209 19.52 21.27 -26.43
CA ASP A 209 20.79 21.79 -25.91
C ASP A 209 21.33 21.14 -24.62
N PRO A 210 21.80 19.86 -24.69
CA PRO A 210 22.35 19.15 -23.54
C PRO A 210 23.60 19.79 -22.91
N GLU A 211 24.30 20.63 -23.68
CA GLU A 211 25.55 21.30 -23.29
C GLU A 211 25.34 22.38 -22.23
N LEU A 212 24.19 23.07 -22.25
CA LEU A 212 23.84 24.12 -21.29
C LEU A 212 23.41 23.55 -19.93
N LEU A 213 23.12 22.25 -19.86
CA LEU A 213 22.68 21.60 -18.64
C LEU A 213 23.85 21.32 -17.68
N LYS A 214 23.61 21.55 -16.38
CA LYS A 214 24.52 21.16 -15.29
C LYS A 214 24.81 19.65 -15.35
N LYS A 215 26.07 19.25 -15.10
CA LYS A 215 26.55 17.86 -15.17
C LYS A 215 25.66 16.84 -14.45
N ASN A 216 25.18 17.15 -13.25
CA ASN A 216 24.32 16.24 -12.48
C ASN A 216 22.92 16.09 -13.10
N VAL A 217 22.38 17.17 -13.67
CA VAL A 217 21.07 17.15 -14.36
C VAL A 217 21.18 16.29 -15.61
N ARG A 218 22.25 16.47 -16.40
CA ARG A 218 22.55 15.65 -17.58
C ARG A 218 22.62 14.16 -17.25
N LYS A 219 23.39 13.79 -16.21
CA LYS A 219 23.51 12.40 -15.73
C LYS A 219 22.17 11.79 -15.31
N ASN A 220 21.30 12.57 -14.65
CA ASN A 220 19.99 12.10 -14.22
C ASN A 220 19.05 11.88 -15.42
N ILE A 221 19.10 12.74 -16.43
CA ILE A 221 18.31 12.59 -17.65
C ILE A 221 18.79 11.36 -18.46
N VAL A 222 20.10 11.16 -18.58
CA VAL A 222 20.68 9.94 -19.20
C VAL A 222 20.17 8.70 -18.49
N ARG A 223 20.24 8.66 -17.14
CA ARG A 223 19.72 7.52 -16.36
C ARG A 223 18.23 7.27 -16.60
N LYS A 224 17.42 8.32 -16.74
CA LYS A 224 15.98 8.20 -17.02
C LYS A 224 15.72 7.59 -18.39
N HIS A 225 16.41 8.05 -19.44
CA HIS A 225 16.24 7.49 -20.78
C HIS A 225 16.75 6.04 -20.87
N VAL A 226 17.89 5.72 -20.26
CA VAL A 226 18.38 4.33 -20.22
C VAL A 226 17.42 3.40 -19.46
N LEU A 227 16.70 3.90 -18.45
CA LEU A 227 15.65 3.14 -17.77
C LEU A 227 14.36 3.01 -18.60
N GLN A 228 14.10 3.91 -19.54
CA GLN A 228 12.97 3.85 -20.47
C GLN A 228 13.22 2.95 -21.68
N GLU A 229 14.49 2.65 -21.98
CA GLU A 229 14.91 1.70 -23.02
C GLU A 229 14.79 0.23 -22.57
N LEU A 230 14.57 -0.03 -21.27
CA LEU A 230 14.25 -1.35 -20.72
C LEU A 230 12.77 -1.71 -20.91
#